data_AF-A0AAV0AV56-F1
#
_entry.id   AF-A0AAV0AV56-F1
#
_cell.length_a   1.000
_cell.length_b   1.000
_cell.length_c   1.000
_cell.angle_alpha   90.00
_cell.angle_beta   90.00
_cell.angle_gamma   90.00
#
_symmetry.space_group_name_H-M   'P 1'
#
loop_
_entity.id
_entity.type
_entity.pdbx_description
1 polymer ?
#
loop_
_entity_poly.entity_id
_entity_poly.type
_entity_poly.pdbx_seq_one_letter_code
_entity_poly.pdbx_strand_id
1 'polypeptide(L)'
;FSLWDHLKYEVYIGNDDEGIPEFISSNHLRSERITNFLNVPTLIKKMIIFGFFICLDSFLLVLTILPIKLRLFLGIDENRSKKALWLGVLNKIDLIQGSLIIKASVILHHITNASRMYHSVRGQDNIKLYVIFNVLEIADRLCCSFGQDILDSLFSPLTLGRRVDGSQPHFKPLSLFILTLVFTVAHTLVLFYQLVSLNVAINSYDHSIMTLLISNQFVEIKGSVFKKFEKENLFQMSCAGEYIVKRFQLSLMLTMIALQNIIELSGS
;
A
#
# COMPACT_ATOMS: atom_id res chain seq x y z
N PHE A 1 26.03 1.23 62.91
CA PHE A 1 24.89 1.75 62.12
C PHE A 1 23.69 0.88 62.42
N SER A 2 22.77 1.35 63.26
CA SER A 2 21.52 0.64 63.53
C SER A 2 20.56 0.84 62.37
N LEU A 3 19.68 -0.14 62.10
CA LEU A 3 18.60 -0.03 61.11
C LEU A 3 17.72 1.21 61.38
N TRP A 4 17.63 1.62 62.65
CA TRP A 4 16.92 2.83 63.07
C TRP A 4 17.63 4.14 62.69
N ASP A 5 18.96 4.13 62.60
CA ASP A 5 19.73 5.29 62.10
C ASP A 5 19.58 5.41 60.58
N HIS A 6 19.47 4.28 59.88
CA HIS A 6 19.23 4.25 58.44
C HIS A 6 17.82 4.75 58.09
N LEU A 7 16.79 4.28 58.80
CA LEU A 7 15.41 4.77 58.63
C LEU A 7 15.27 6.25 59.00
N LYS A 8 15.94 6.72 60.05
CA LYS A 8 15.98 8.16 60.37
C LYS A 8 16.65 8.97 59.28
N TYR A 9 17.75 8.47 58.71
CA TYR A 9 18.46 9.14 57.62
C TYR A 9 17.60 9.25 56.35
N GLU A 10 16.87 8.19 56.02
CA GLU A 10 16.01 8.14 54.82
C GLU A 10 14.72 8.97 54.98
N VAL A 11 14.16 9.05 56.20
CA VAL A 11 13.03 9.93 56.54
C VAL A 11 13.45 11.40 56.63
N TYR A 12 14.66 11.73 57.10
CA TYR A 12 15.16 13.11 57.15
C TYR A 12 15.53 13.64 55.77
N ILE A 13 16.15 12.82 54.91
CA ILE A 13 16.35 13.17 53.48
C ILE A 13 15.01 13.32 52.75
N GLY A 14 13.97 12.61 53.20
CA GLY A 14 12.60 12.82 52.75
C GLY A 14 11.98 14.18 53.13
N ASN A 15 12.66 15.00 53.92
CA ASN A 15 12.28 16.38 54.27
C ASN A 15 13.24 17.45 53.72
N ASP A 16 14.41 17.06 53.20
CA ASP A 16 15.29 17.96 52.46
C ASP A 16 14.78 18.04 51.01
N ASP A 17 14.21 19.19 50.67
CA ASP A 17 13.59 19.53 49.37
C ASP A 17 14.49 19.32 48.13
N GLU A 18 15.70 18.80 48.24
CA GLU A 18 16.63 18.54 47.11
C GLU A 18 16.52 17.13 46.52
N GLY A 19 16.13 16.09 47.28
CA GLY A 19 16.00 14.71 46.76
C GLY A 19 14.61 14.36 46.22
N ILE A 20 13.58 15.02 46.76
CA ILE A 20 12.17 14.86 46.36
C ILE A 20 11.92 15.36 44.91
N PRO A 21 12.50 16.48 44.44
CA PRO A 21 12.33 16.95 43.06
C PRO A 21 12.91 15.99 42.03
N GLU A 22 14.07 15.38 42.28
CA GLU A 22 14.68 14.41 41.35
C GLU A 22 13.88 13.11 41.29
N PHE A 23 13.41 12.60 42.44
CA PHE A 23 12.56 11.42 42.48
C PHE A 23 11.18 11.66 41.83
N ILE A 24 10.53 12.80 42.11
CA ILE A 24 9.27 13.19 41.47
C ILE A 24 9.48 13.42 39.97
N SER A 25 10.58 14.07 39.55
CA SER A 25 10.94 14.30 38.15
C SER A 25 11.15 12.99 37.40
N SER A 26 11.88 12.03 37.98
CA SER A 26 12.12 10.71 37.35
C SER A 26 10.83 9.90 37.18
N ASN A 27 9.91 9.96 38.16
CA ASN A 27 8.60 9.31 38.11
C ASN A 27 7.66 10.02 37.13
N HIS A 28 7.71 11.34 37.06
CA HIS A 28 6.97 12.15 36.09
C HIS A 28 7.42 11.80 34.67
N LEU A 29 8.73 11.76 34.41
CA LEU A 29 9.31 11.33 33.13
C LEU A 29 8.91 9.89 32.77
N ARG A 30 8.82 8.97 33.75
CA ARG A 30 8.36 7.60 33.52
C ARG A 30 6.87 7.56 33.17
N SER A 31 6.06 8.34 33.87
CA SER A 31 4.62 8.48 33.61
C SER A 31 4.36 9.10 32.23
N GLU A 32 5.11 10.12 31.83
CA GLU A 32 5.05 10.72 30.50
C GLU A 32 5.45 9.74 29.41
N ARG A 33 6.50 8.92 29.61
CA ARG A 33 6.89 7.88 28.64
C ARG A 33 5.78 6.84 28.45
N ILE A 34 5.15 6.41 29.53
CA ILE A 34 4.03 5.45 29.48
C ILE A 34 2.82 6.09 28.79
N THR A 35 2.49 7.32 29.15
CA THR A 35 1.38 8.07 28.54
C THR A 35 1.61 8.29 27.05
N ASN A 36 2.84 8.65 26.65
CA ASN A 36 3.24 8.76 25.26
C ASN A 36 3.12 7.41 24.53
N PHE A 37 3.59 6.32 25.14
CA PHE A 37 3.46 4.98 24.58
C PHE A 37 1.99 4.55 24.39
N LEU A 38 1.11 4.87 25.35
CA LEU A 38 -0.33 4.60 25.26
C LEU A 38 -1.03 5.48 24.21
N ASN A 39 -0.51 6.69 23.96
CA ASN A 39 -1.04 7.59 22.94
C ASN A 39 -0.60 7.21 21.51
N VAL A 40 0.55 6.55 21.35
CA VAL A 40 1.09 6.16 20.02
C VAL A 40 0.07 5.43 19.14
N PRO A 41 -0.66 4.39 19.61
CA PRO A 41 -1.71 3.73 18.81
C PRO A 41 -2.81 4.68 18.33
N THR A 42 -3.19 5.64 19.17
CA THR A 42 -4.23 6.64 18.83
C THR A 42 -3.75 7.61 17.77
N LEU A 43 -2.49 8.05 17.83
CA LEU A 43 -1.87 8.89 16.79
C LEU A 43 -1.76 8.12 15.47
N ILE A 44 -1.27 6.87 15.51
CA ILE A 44 -1.15 6.01 14.33
C ILE A 44 -2.53 5.79 13.68
N LYS A 45 -3.57 5.53 14.47
CA LYS A 45 -4.95 5.37 13.97
C LYS A 45 -5.42 6.60 13.19
N LYS A 46 -5.20 7.81 13.73
CA LYS A 46 -5.57 9.07 13.06
C LYS A 46 -4.82 9.24 11.74
N MET A 47 -3.52 8.95 11.72
CA MET A 47 -2.69 9.01 10.52
C MET A 47 -3.17 8.03 9.44
N ILE A 48 -3.53 6.79 9.81
CA ILE A 48 -4.04 5.78 8.87
C ILE A 48 -5.36 6.22 8.25
N ILE A 49 -6.30 6.72 9.06
CA ILE A 49 -7.61 7.15 8.56
C ILE A 49 -7.44 8.31 7.57
N PHE A 50 -6.63 9.32 7.92
CA PHE A 50 -6.34 10.42 7.02
C PHE A 50 -5.71 9.95 5.72
N GLY A 51 -4.69 9.09 5.81
CA GLY A 51 -4.04 8.51 4.65
C GLY A 51 -4.97 7.66 3.78
N PHE A 52 -5.90 6.93 4.39
CA PHE A 52 -6.92 6.15 3.68
C PHE A 52 -7.80 7.03 2.82
N PHE A 53 -8.26 8.17 3.34
CA PHE A 53 -9.04 9.13 2.55
C PHE A 53 -8.24 9.76 1.41
N ILE A 54 -6.95 10.03 1.60
CA ILE A 54 -6.07 10.50 0.51
C ILE A 54 -5.95 9.45 -0.59
N CYS A 55 -5.75 8.18 -0.22
CA CYS A 55 -5.68 7.08 -1.19
C CYS A 55 -7.02 6.90 -1.91
N LEU A 56 -8.14 7.00 -1.19
CA LEU A 56 -9.47 6.93 -1.77
C LEU A 56 -9.73 8.08 -2.76
N ASP A 57 -9.40 9.31 -2.37
CA ASP A 57 -9.52 10.49 -3.25
C ASP A 57 -8.67 10.32 -4.51
N SER A 58 -7.40 9.93 -4.36
CA SER A 58 -6.50 9.66 -5.49
C SER A 58 -7.03 8.55 -6.41
N PHE A 59 -7.58 7.47 -5.83
CA PHE A 59 -8.17 6.37 -6.58
C PHE A 59 -9.43 6.79 -7.33
N LEU A 60 -10.34 7.52 -6.67
CA LEU A 60 -11.55 8.07 -7.28
C LEU A 60 -11.23 9.07 -8.39
N LEU A 61 -10.17 9.86 -8.20
CA LEU A 61 -9.68 10.79 -9.21
C LEU A 61 -9.25 10.04 -10.46
N VAL A 62 -8.46 8.96 -10.34
CA VAL A 62 -8.08 8.13 -11.49
C VAL A 62 -9.30 7.48 -12.14
N LEU A 63 -10.22 6.92 -11.34
CA LEU A 63 -11.44 6.29 -11.86
C LEU A 63 -12.38 7.27 -12.57
N THR A 64 -12.46 8.51 -12.12
CA THR A 64 -13.43 9.50 -12.62
C THR A 64 -12.83 10.33 -13.75
N ILE A 65 -11.63 10.87 -13.57
CA ILE A 65 -11.03 11.82 -14.50
C ILE A 65 -10.54 11.13 -15.78
N LEU A 66 -9.99 9.92 -15.67
CA LEU A 66 -9.47 9.19 -16.82
C LEU A 66 -10.53 8.88 -17.90
N PRO A 67 -11.70 8.28 -17.57
CA PRO A 67 -12.73 8.03 -18.59
C PRO A 67 -13.34 9.33 -19.13
N ILE A 68 -13.48 10.37 -18.31
CA ILE A 68 -13.99 11.68 -18.74
C ILE A 68 -13.04 12.31 -19.79
N LYS A 69 -11.73 12.29 -19.53
CA LYS A 69 -10.72 12.82 -20.47
C LYS A 69 -10.65 12.00 -21.76
N LEU A 70 -10.74 10.68 -21.69
CA LEU A 70 -10.79 9.80 -22.87
C LEU A 70 -12.02 10.10 -23.73
N ARG A 71 -13.20 10.28 -23.11
CA ARG A 71 -14.44 10.64 -23.80
C ARG A 71 -14.35 11.99 -24.49
N LEU A 72 -13.75 12.99 -23.84
CA LEU A 72 -13.51 14.32 -24.41
C LEU A 72 -12.56 14.25 -25.62
N PHE A 73 -11.50 13.43 -25.52
CA PHE A 73 -10.51 13.25 -26.59
C PHE A 73 -11.09 12.53 -27.83
N LEU A 74 -11.89 11.48 -27.61
CA LEU A 74 -12.57 10.73 -28.68
C LEU A 74 -13.63 11.56 -29.42
N GLY A 75 -13.96 12.76 -28.95
CA GLY A 75 -14.73 13.73 -29.73
C GLY A 75 -16.23 13.48 -29.77
N ILE A 76 -16.83 13.04 -28.66
CA ILE A 76 -18.29 12.95 -28.52
C ILE A 76 -18.93 14.33 -28.26
N ASP A 77 -18.14 15.41 -28.17
CA ASP A 77 -18.62 16.76 -27.87
C ASP A 77 -18.21 17.75 -28.99
N GLU A 78 -19.21 18.39 -29.61
CA GLU A 78 -19.14 19.13 -30.89
C GLU A 78 -18.33 20.44 -30.82
N ASN A 79 -17.93 20.89 -29.63
CA ASN A 79 -17.33 22.21 -29.41
C ASN A 79 -15.79 22.16 -29.29
N ARG A 80 -15.12 21.70 -30.36
CA ARG A 80 -13.67 21.40 -30.40
C ARG A 80 -12.72 22.60 -30.34
N SER A 81 -13.16 23.81 -30.69
CA SER A 81 -12.21 24.89 -31.04
C SER A 81 -11.64 25.70 -29.85
N LYS A 82 -12.28 25.72 -28.67
CA LYS A 82 -11.83 26.55 -27.53
C LYS A 82 -11.24 25.77 -26.36
N LYS A 83 -11.56 24.48 -26.22
CA LYS A 83 -11.02 23.61 -25.15
C LYS A 83 -9.63 23.05 -25.49
N ALA A 84 -9.33 22.79 -26.77
CA ALA A 84 -8.08 22.14 -27.21
C ALA A 84 -6.79 22.93 -26.89
N LEU A 85 -6.89 24.26 -26.66
CA LEU A 85 -5.74 25.13 -26.43
C LEU A 85 -5.16 25.03 -25.00
N TRP A 86 -5.99 24.75 -23.98
CA TRP A 86 -5.56 24.70 -22.57
C TRP A 86 -4.81 23.42 -22.17
N LEU A 87 -4.70 22.47 -23.10
CA LEU A 87 -4.51 21.05 -22.81
C LEU A 87 -3.20 20.49 -23.42
N GLY A 88 -2.38 21.28 -24.11
CA GLY A 88 -1.31 20.79 -25.00
C GLY A 88 -0.15 20.00 -24.38
N VAL A 89 0.20 20.19 -23.10
CA VAL A 89 1.35 19.51 -22.43
C VAL A 89 0.90 18.48 -21.39
N LEU A 90 -0.08 18.80 -20.53
CA LEU A 90 -0.66 17.83 -19.59
C LEU A 90 -1.39 16.68 -20.31
N ASN A 91 -1.97 16.91 -21.50
CA ASN A 91 -2.64 15.85 -22.25
C ASN A 91 -1.74 14.71 -22.68
N LYS A 92 -0.46 14.96 -22.94
CA LYS A 92 0.39 13.92 -23.51
C LYS A 92 0.68 12.84 -22.48
N ILE A 93 0.95 13.24 -21.23
CA ILE A 93 1.16 12.35 -20.10
C ILE A 93 -0.14 11.61 -19.77
N ASP A 94 -1.26 12.33 -19.66
CA ASP A 94 -2.58 11.75 -19.40
C ASP A 94 -3.00 10.76 -20.51
N LEU A 95 -2.70 11.04 -21.78
CA LEU A 95 -2.99 10.16 -22.91
C LEU A 95 -2.11 8.90 -22.88
N ILE A 96 -0.82 9.04 -22.54
CA ILE A 96 0.09 7.90 -22.38
C ILE A 96 -0.39 7.01 -21.23
N GLN A 97 -0.73 7.60 -20.08
CA GLN A 97 -1.28 6.89 -18.93
C GLN A 97 -2.60 6.18 -19.27
N GLY A 98 -3.54 6.86 -19.94
CA GLY A 98 -4.79 6.25 -20.40
C GLY A 98 -4.56 5.12 -21.38
N SER A 99 -3.64 5.28 -22.33
CA SER A 99 -3.29 4.22 -23.29
C SER A 99 -2.64 3.01 -22.61
N LEU A 100 -1.84 3.23 -21.57
CA LEU A 100 -1.22 2.18 -20.78
C LEU A 100 -2.29 1.35 -20.04
N ILE A 101 -3.23 2.02 -19.37
CA ILE A 101 -4.33 1.38 -18.65
C ILE A 101 -5.22 0.58 -19.62
N ILE A 102 -5.65 1.18 -20.73
CA ILE A 102 -6.51 0.48 -21.72
C ILE A 102 -5.82 -0.77 -22.26
N LYS A 103 -4.56 -0.64 -22.71
CA LYS A 103 -3.82 -1.79 -23.26
C LYS A 103 -3.61 -2.88 -22.20
N ALA A 104 -3.24 -2.49 -20.97
CA ALA A 104 -3.09 -3.43 -19.86
C ALA A 104 -4.42 -4.14 -19.55
N SER A 105 -5.55 -3.43 -19.52
CA SER A 105 -6.87 -4.03 -19.30
C SER A 105 -7.28 -5.02 -20.39
N VAL A 106 -7.03 -4.70 -21.67
CA VAL A 106 -7.34 -5.61 -22.79
C VAL A 106 -6.48 -6.88 -22.71
N ILE A 107 -5.17 -6.73 -22.46
CA ILE A 107 -4.26 -7.87 -22.30
C ILE A 107 -4.68 -8.72 -21.10
N LEU A 108 -4.97 -8.09 -19.96
CA LEU A 108 -5.37 -8.79 -18.74
C LEU A 108 -6.69 -9.52 -18.93
N HIS A 109 -7.68 -8.93 -19.61
CA HIS A 109 -8.93 -9.60 -19.91
C HIS A 109 -8.72 -10.85 -20.77
N HIS A 110 -7.77 -10.81 -21.72
CA HIS A 110 -7.46 -11.96 -22.56
C HIS A 110 -6.73 -13.08 -21.80
N ILE A 111 -5.82 -12.73 -20.89
CA ILE A 111 -5.03 -13.70 -20.11
C ILE A 111 -5.87 -14.29 -18.95
N THR A 112 -6.63 -13.46 -18.26
CA THR A 112 -7.25 -13.78 -16.97
C THR A 112 -8.62 -14.40 -17.15
N ASN A 113 -8.69 -15.73 -17.02
CA ASN A 113 -9.94 -16.46 -16.84
C ASN A 113 -10.16 -16.71 -15.34
N ALA A 114 -10.98 -15.90 -14.68
CA ALA A 114 -11.21 -15.94 -13.23
C ALA A 114 -11.54 -17.35 -12.71
N SER A 115 -12.40 -18.09 -13.42
CA SER A 115 -12.81 -19.45 -13.04
C SER A 115 -11.65 -20.45 -13.05
N ARG A 116 -10.77 -20.39 -14.07
CA ARG A 116 -9.59 -21.27 -14.17
C ARG A 116 -8.60 -20.98 -13.06
N MET A 117 -8.36 -19.70 -12.79
CA MET A 117 -7.43 -19.29 -11.73
C MET A 117 -7.95 -19.71 -10.35
N TYR A 118 -9.24 -19.51 -10.08
CA TYR A 118 -9.86 -19.96 -8.83
C TYR A 118 -9.77 -21.48 -8.64
N HIS A 119 -10.09 -22.27 -9.68
CA HIS A 119 -10.01 -23.74 -9.59
C HIS A 119 -8.57 -24.23 -9.44
N SER A 120 -7.62 -23.59 -10.13
CA SER A 120 -6.20 -23.94 -10.02
C SER A 120 -5.65 -23.72 -8.61
N VAL A 121 -6.08 -22.64 -7.94
CA VAL A 121 -5.65 -22.29 -6.59
C VAL A 121 -6.38 -23.14 -5.54
N ARG A 122 -7.68 -23.37 -5.71
CA ARG A 122 -8.50 -24.21 -4.81
C ARG A 122 -8.06 -25.68 -4.81
N GLY A 123 -7.52 -26.19 -5.92
CA GLY A 123 -7.05 -27.56 -6.04
C GLY A 123 -5.66 -27.84 -5.43
N GLN A 124 -5.02 -26.85 -4.80
CA GLN A 124 -3.71 -27.02 -4.16
C GLN A 124 -3.83 -27.47 -2.69
N ASP A 125 -2.79 -28.13 -2.18
CA ASP A 125 -2.68 -28.46 -0.76
C ASP A 125 -2.52 -27.20 0.11
N ASN A 126 -3.05 -27.21 1.34
CA ASN A 126 -3.02 -26.06 2.27
C ASN A 126 -1.60 -25.50 2.50
N ILE A 127 -0.60 -26.37 2.63
CA ILE A 127 0.81 -25.96 2.82
C ILE A 127 1.35 -25.28 1.56
N LYS A 128 1.03 -25.80 0.36
CA LYS A 128 1.45 -25.18 -0.90
C LYS A 128 0.77 -23.83 -1.09
N LEU A 129 -0.51 -23.72 -0.73
CA LEU A 129 -1.26 -22.47 -0.79
C LEU A 129 -0.67 -21.40 0.15
N TYR A 130 -0.25 -21.81 1.36
CA TYR A 130 0.47 -20.93 2.29
C TYR A 130 1.79 -20.41 1.69
N VAL A 131 2.58 -21.27 1.03
CA VAL A 131 3.81 -20.85 0.36
C VAL A 131 3.51 -19.87 -0.78
N ILE A 132 2.47 -20.14 -1.59
CA ILE A 132 2.02 -19.23 -2.65
C ILE A 132 1.66 -17.86 -2.07
N PHE A 133 0.95 -17.81 -0.94
CA PHE A 133 0.62 -16.54 -0.29
C PHE A 133 1.86 -15.73 0.10
N ASN A 134 2.85 -16.38 0.72
CA ASN A 134 4.12 -15.73 1.09
C ASN A 134 4.90 -15.22 -0.12
N VAL A 135 4.97 -16.02 -1.19
CA VAL A 135 5.67 -15.64 -2.42
C VAL A 135 4.97 -14.45 -3.09
N LEU A 136 3.63 -14.46 -3.16
CA LEU A 136 2.85 -13.35 -3.70
C LEU A 136 3.02 -12.07 -2.87
N GLU A 137 3.10 -12.18 -1.54
CA GLU A 137 3.37 -11.03 -0.68
C GLU A 137 4.76 -10.42 -0.94
N ILE A 138 5.80 -11.26 -1.07
CA ILE A 138 7.15 -10.80 -1.40
C ILE A 138 7.18 -10.18 -2.80
N ALA A 139 6.50 -10.80 -3.76
CA ALA A 139 6.40 -10.29 -5.13
C ALA A 139 5.71 -8.92 -5.18
N ASP A 140 4.62 -8.71 -4.43
CA ASP A 140 3.94 -7.41 -4.35
C ASP A 140 4.85 -6.33 -3.75
N ARG A 141 5.59 -6.65 -2.67
CA ARG A 141 6.58 -5.72 -2.09
C ARG A 141 7.67 -5.32 -3.09
N LEU A 142 8.18 -6.29 -3.84
CA LEU A 142 9.19 -6.06 -4.88
C LEU A 142 8.63 -5.20 -6.02
N CYS A 143 7.42 -5.53 -6.50
CA CYS A 143 6.73 -4.76 -7.52
C CYS A 143 6.44 -3.33 -7.06
N CYS A 144 5.97 -3.10 -5.83
CA CYS A 144 5.73 -1.75 -5.32
C CYS A 144 7.00 -0.88 -5.34
N SER A 145 8.14 -1.43 -4.93
CA SER A 145 9.42 -0.71 -4.96
C SER A 145 9.87 -0.40 -6.38
N PHE A 146 9.78 -1.37 -7.29
CA PHE A 146 10.26 -1.21 -8.66
C PHE A 146 9.30 -0.38 -9.54
N GLY A 147 8.00 -0.45 -9.24
CA GLY A 147 6.95 0.20 -10.02
C GLY A 147 6.99 1.73 -9.91
N GLN A 148 7.36 2.26 -8.75
CA GLN A 148 7.56 3.71 -8.56
C GLN A 148 8.64 4.22 -9.52
N ASP A 149 9.82 3.58 -9.53
CA ASP A 149 10.94 3.98 -10.41
C ASP A 149 10.60 3.87 -11.90
N ILE A 150 9.91 2.81 -12.33
CA ILE A 150 9.53 2.63 -13.74
C ILE A 150 8.50 3.67 -14.18
N LEU A 151 7.47 3.90 -13.37
CA LEU A 151 6.42 4.87 -13.70
C LEU A 151 7.00 6.29 -13.71
N ASP A 152 7.85 6.63 -12.75
CA ASP A 152 8.53 7.94 -12.72
C ASP A 152 9.45 8.12 -13.93
N SER A 153 10.16 7.07 -14.36
CA SER A 153 10.99 7.11 -15.57
C SER A 153 10.17 7.34 -16.84
N LEU A 154 9.00 6.69 -16.94
CA LEU A 154 8.08 6.86 -18.08
C LEU A 154 7.47 8.26 -18.12
N PHE A 155 7.03 8.78 -16.97
CA PHE A 155 6.36 10.08 -16.87
C PHE A 155 7.33 11.28 -16.74
N SER A 156 8.63 11.01 -16.60
CA SER A 156 9.63 12.06 -16.48
C SER A 156 9.61 13.01 -17.70
N PRO A 157 9.58 14.35 -17.49
CA PRO A 157 9.64 15.33 -18.57
C PRO A 157 10.89 15.18 -19.46
N LEU A 158 11.98 14.64 -18.91
CA LEU A 158 13.24 14.38 -19.64
C LEU A 158 13.11 13.24 -20.66
N THR A 159 12.25 12.25 -20.37
CA THR A 159 11.96 11.13 -21.25
C THR A 159 10.98 11.53 -22.35
N LEU A 160 10.01 12.42 -22.03
CA LEU A 160 9.00 12.91 -22.98
C LEU A 160 9.40 14.14 -23.79
N GLY A 161 10.46 14.84 -23.35
CA GLY A 161 10.96 16.08 -23.94
C GLY A 161 11.71 15.84 -25.25
N ARG A 162 11.49 16.72 -26.23
CA ARG A 162 12.27 16.74 -27.47
C ARG A 162 13.68 17.23 -27.15
N ARG A 163 14.72 16.43 -27.39
CA ARG A 163 16.12 16.90 -27.33
C ARG A 163 16.30 18.09 -28.28
N VAL A 164 17.10 19.06 -27.85
CA VAL A 164 17.43 20.29 -28.60
C VAL A 164 18.14 19.95 -29.93
N ASP A 165 18.73 18.76 -30.05
CA ASP A 165 19.52 18.28 -31.20
C ASP A 165 18.69 17.78 -32.41
N GLY A 166 17.35 17.84 -32.36
CA GLY A 166 16.49 17.52 -33.52
C GLY A 166 16.37 16.03 -33.91
N SER A 167 17.25 15.15 -33.42
CA SER A 167 17.15 13.69 -33.61
C SER A 167 16.24 13.06 -32.55
N GLN A 168 15.14 12.45 -32.98
CA GLN A 168 14.20 11.74 -32.11
C GLN A 168 14.45 10.23 -32.20
N PRO A 169 15.18 9.60 -31.25
CA PRO A 169 15.15 8.16 -31.14
C PRO A 169 13.82 7.75 -30.50
N HIS A 170 12.76 7.63 -31.31
CA HIS A 170 11.45 7.14 -30.90
C HIS A 170 11.52 5.77 -30.19
N PHE A 171 12.62 5.03 -30.41
CA PHE A 171 12.90 3.74 -29.80
C PHE A 171 13.00 3.78 -28.27
N LYS A 172 13.63 4.80 -27.69
CA LYS A 172 13.82 4.89 -26.23
C LYS A 172 12.50 5.07 -25.44
N PRO A 173 11.62 6.05 -25.76
CA PRO A 173 10.34 6.17 -25.07
C PRO A 173 9.40 4.99 -25.37
N LEU A 174 9.48 4.39 -26.56
CA LEU A 174 8.70 3.20 -26.90
C LEU A 174 9.13 1.99 -26.06
N SER A 175 10.43 1.77 -25.91
CA SER A 175 10.97 0.69 -25.07
C SER A 175 10.55 0.85 -23.61
N LEU A 176 10.56 2.08 -23.09
CA LEU A 176 10.10 2.37 -21.72
C LEU A 176 8.59 2.13 -21.59
N PHE A 177 7.79 2.54 -22.58
CA PHE A 177 6.35 2.27 -22.57
C PHE A 177 6.04 0.77 -22.56
N ILE A 178 6.74 -0.03 -23.37
CA ILE A 178 6.58 -1.50 -23.39
C ILE A 178 7.01 -2.09 -22.04
N LEU A 179 8.14 -1.64 -21.48
CA LEU A 179 8.61 -2.08 -20.17
C LEU A 179 7.56 -1.81 -19.07
N THR A 180 7.05 -0.58 -18.99
CA THR A 180 6.00 -0.23 -18.03
C THR A 180 4.74 -1.05 -18.26
N LEU A 181 4.33 -1.26 -19.51
CA LEU A 181 3.14 -2.06 -19.82
C LEU A 181 3.29 -3.51 -19.36
N VAL A 182 4.42 -4.16 -19.65
CA VAL A 182 4.70 -5.54 -19.19
C VAL A 182 4.72 -5.58 -17.67
N PHE A 183 5.38 -4.61 -17.03
CA PHE A 183 5.43 -4.51 -15.57
C PHE A 183 4.03 -4.34 -14.96
N THR A 184 3.21 -3.43 -15.49
CA THR A 184 1.84 -3.19 -15.00
C THR A 184 0.97 -4.44 -15.15
N VAL A 185 1.08 -5.17 -16.27
CA VAL A 185 0.37 -6.45 -16.45
C VAL A 185 0.85 -7.48 -15.43
N ALA A 186 2.16 -7.63 -15.24
CA ALA A 186 2.73 -8.57 -14.29
C ALA A 186 2.32 -8.26 -12.84
N HIS A 187 2.41 -6.99 -12.42
CA HIS A 187 2.00 -6.58 -11.07
C HIS A 187 0.49 -6.77 -10.86
N THR A 188 -0.33 -6.44 -11.85
CA THR A 188 -1.79 -6.68 -11.76
C THR A 188 -2.12 -8.16 -11.65
N LEU A 189 -1.35 -9.04 -12.31
CA LEU A 189 -1.49 -10.50 -12.14
C LEU A 189 -1.14 -10.95 -10.73
N VAL A 190 -0.07 -10.42 -10.12
CA VAL A 190 0.27 -10.70 -8.70
C VAL A 190 -0.89 -10.30 -7.79
N LEU A 191 -1.43 -9.08 -7.95
CA LEU A 191 -2.58 -8.59 -7.19
C LEU A 191 -3.83 -9.47 -7.38
N PHE A 192 -4.08 -9.92 -8.60
CA PHE A 192 -5.22 -10.79 -8.90
C PHE A 192 -5.05 -12.20 -8.29
N TYR A 193 -3.85 -12.78 -8.34
CA TYR A 193 -3.57 -14.04 -7.64
C TYR A 193 -3.68 -13.91 -6.12
N GLN A 194 -3.31 -12.75 -5.56
CA GLN A 194 -3.47 -12.47 -4.14
C GLN A 194 -4.97 -12.39 -3.77
N LEU A 195 -5.78 -11.72 -4.59
CA LEU A 195 -7.24 -11.67 -4.44
C LEU A 195 -7.87 -13.07 -4.49
N VAL A 196 -7.52 -13.88 -5.50
CA VAL A 196 -8.05 -15.24 -5.65
C VAL A 196 -7.62 -16.14 -4.48
N SER A 197 -6.36 -16.08 -4.07
CA SER A 197 -5.84 -16.88 -2.96
C SER A 197 -6.52 -16.50 -1.64
N LEU A 198 -6.71 -15.20 -1.40
CA LEU A 198 -7.43 -14.70 -0.24
C LEU A 198 -8.91 -15.13 -0.26
N ASN A 199 -9.55 -15.08 -1.44
CA ASN A 199 -10.93 -15.56 -1.60
C ASN A 199 -11.06 -17.05 -1.27
N VAL A 200 -10.14 -17.88 -1.77
CA VAL A 200 -10.09 -19.31 -1.45
C VAL A 200 -9.86 -19.54 0.04
N ALA A 201 -8.96 -18.78 0.67
CA ALA A 201 -8.68 -18.91 2.11
C ALA A 201 -9.84 -18.48 3.00
N ILE A 202 -10.63 -17.49 2.58
CA ILE A 202 -11.82 -17.03 3.33
C ILE A 202 -12.98 -18.02 3.15
N ASN A 203 -13.18 -18.55 1.94
CA ASN A 203 -14.27 -19.45 1.61
C ASN A 203 -13.93 -20.93 1.83
N SER A 204 -12.72 -21.27 2.27
CA SER A 204 -12.34 -22.64 2.59
C SER A 204 -12.99 -23.08 3.90
N TYR A 205 -13.65 -24.24 3.88
CA TYR A 205 -14.16 -24.89 5.09
C TYR A 205 -13.05 -25.33 6.05
N ASP A 206 -11.83 -25.47 5.55
CA ASP A 206 -10.68 -25.89 6.34
C ASP A 206 -10.00 -24.68 7.01
N HIS A 207 -10.08 -24.62 8.33
CA HIS A 207 -9.49 -23.53 9.11
C HIS A 207 -7.95 -23.55 9.11
N SER A 208 -7.32 -24.64 8.65
CA SER A 208 -5.86 -24.79 8.60
C SER A 208 -5.17 -23.64 7.85
N ILE A 209 -5.69 -23.23 6.69
CA ILE A 209 -5.11 -22.15 5.88
C ILE A 209 -5.19 -20.82 6.63
N MET A 210 -6.37 -20.50 7.18
CA MET A 210 -6.58 -19.28 7.96
C MET A 210 -5.67 -19.22 9.19
N THR A 211 -5.54 -20.34 9.92
CA THR A 211 -4.63 -20.45 11.06
C THR A 211 -3.17 -20.24 10.67
N LEU A 212 -2.72 -20.79 9.53
CA LEU A 212 -1.36 -20.58 9.03
C LEU A 212 -1.09 -19.12 8.65
N LEU A 213 -2.05 -18.44 8.02
CA LEU A 213 -1.95 -17.01 7.70
C LEU A 213 -1.88 -16.15 8.97
N ILE A 214 -2.72 -16.43 9.96
CA ILE A 214 -2.69 -15.74 11.27
C ILE A 214 -1.35 -15.99 11.98
N SER A 215 -0.84 -17.22 11.96
CA SER A 215 0.47 -17.55 12.55
C SER A 215 1.60 -16.74 11.90
N ASN A 216 1.55 -16.54 10.58
CA ASN A 216 2.52 -15.71 9.87
C ASN A 216 2.51 -14.25 10.35
N GLN A 217 1.32 -13.69 10.56
CA GLN A 217 1.17 -12.33 11.11
C GLN A 217 1.76 -12.23 12.51
N PHE A 218 1.68 -13.27 13.35
CA PHE A 218 2.36 -13.28 14.64
C PHE A 218 3.89 -13.31 14.52
N VAL A 219 4.44 -14.00 13.51
CA VAL A 219 5.89 -13.98 13.25
C VAL A 219 6.34 -12.59 12.80
N GLU A 220 5.58 -11.92 11.94
CA GLU A 220 5.87 -10.55 11.50
C GLU A 220 5.74 -9.54 12.65
N ILE A 221 4.69 -9.65 13.48
CA ILE A 221 4.51 -8.82 14.68
C ILE A 221 5.68 -9.04 15.64
N LYS A 222 6.06 -10.29 15.90
CA LYS A 222 7.24 -10.61 16.71
C LYS A 222 8.49 -9.92 16.15
N GLY A 223 8.75 -10.05 14.85
CA GLY A 223 9.88 -9.41 14.19
C GLY A 223 9.89 -7.89 14.34
N SER A 224 8.72 -7.24 14.26
CA SER A 224 8.59 -5.78 14.40
C SER A 224 8.70 -5.29 15.85
N VAL A 225 8.23 -6.05 16.84
CA VAL A 225 8.31 -5.66 18.27
C VAL A 225 9.74 -5.72 18.79
N PHE A 226 10.53 -6.71 18.33
CA PHE A 226 11.93 -6.85 18.77
C PHE A 226 12.93 -6.02 17.95
N LYS A 227 12.51 -5.48 16.80
CA LYS A 227 13.38 -4.68 15.94
C LYS A 227 13.36 -3.22 16.39
N LYS A 228 14.55 -2.66 16.65
CA LYS A 228 14.71 -1.22 16.86
C LYS A 228 14.55 -0.50 15.52
N PHE A 229 13.60 0.43 15.46
CA PHE A 229 13.43 1.29 14.30
C PHE A 229 14.11 2.65 14.51
N GLU A 230 14.88 3.08 13.53
CA GLU A 230 15.36 4.47 13.46
C GLU A 230 14.20 5.39 13.11
N LYS A 231 14.22 6.61 13.68
CA LYS A 231 13.14 7.60 13.52
C LYS A 231 12.92 7.95 12.04
N GLU A 232 14.01 8.10 11.28
CA GLU A 232 13.95 8.38 9.84
C GLU A 232 13.30 7.25 9.05
N ASN A 233 13.68 6.00 9.32
CA ASN A 233 13.11 4.84 8.63
C ASN A 233 11.62 4.64 8.93
N LEU A 234 11.20 4.89 10.18
CA LEU A 234 9.79 4.85 10.57
C LEU A 234 8.98 5.95 9.88
N PHE A 235 9.55 7.15 9.80
CA PHE A 235 8.91 8.28 9.15
C PHE A 235 8.85 8.06 7.63
N GLN A 236 9.91 7.58 7.00
CA GLN A 236 9.91 7.27 5.58
C GLN A 236 8.91 6.17 5.25
N MET A 237 8.87 5.06 6.00
CA MET A 237 7.90 3.98 5.78
C MET A 237 6.44 4.44 6.00
N SER A 238 6.20 5.34 6.95
CA SER A 238 4.86 5.86 7.26
C SER A 238 4.41 6.98 6.32
N CYS A 239 5.31 7.91 5.97
CA CYS A 239 5.03 9.12 5.19
C CYS A 239 5.24 8.94 3.69
N ALA A 240 6.07 8.00 3.24
CA ALA A 240 6.14 7.60 1.83
C ALA A 240 4.87 6.88 1.36
N GLY A 241 3.85 6.76 2.22
CA GLY A 241 2.51 6.28 1.87
C GLY A 241 2.42 4.76 1.69
N GLU A 242 3.52 4.03 1.55
CA GLU A 242 3.52 2.60 1.23
C GLU A 242 2.69 1.77 2.22
N TYR A 243 2.84 2.03 3.52
CA TYR A 243 2.07 1.33 4.56
C TYR A 243 0.56 1.60 4.49
N ILE A 244 0.19 2.86 4.22
CA ILE A 244 -1.19 3.29 4.10
C ILE A 244 -1.80 2.73 2.81
N VAL A 245 -1.06 2.78 1.71
CA VAL A 245 -1.44 2.25 0.39
C VAL A 245 -1.68 0.75 0.47
N LYS A 246 -0.79 -0.03 1.11
CA LYS A 246 -0.99 -1.48 1.31
C LYS A 246 -2.28 -1.80 2.05
N ARG A 247 -2.60 -1.03 3.09
CA ARG A 247 -3.85 -1.20 3.84
C ARG A 247 -5.08 -0.83 3.05
N PHE A 248 -5.00 0.25 2.28
CA PHE A 248 -6.06 0.64 1.37
C PHE A 248 -6.30 -0.44 0.31
N GLN A 249 -5.23 -0.99 -0.29
CA GLN A 249 -5.28 -2.10 -1.24
C GLN A 249 -5.90 -3.37 -0.62
N LEU A 250 -5.48 -3.76 0.58
CA LEU A 250 -6.08 -4.90 1.28
C LEU A 250 -7.56 -4.67 1.57
N SER A 251 -7.95 -3.45 1.96
CA SER A 251 -9.35 -3.08 2.16
C SER A 251 -10.15 -3.20 0.86
N LEU A 252 -9.60 -2.79 -0.29
CA LEU A 252 -10.25 -2.95 -1.60
C LEU A 252 -10.41 -4.43 -1.97
N MET A 253 -9.38 -5.25 -1.77
CA MET A 253 -9.44 -6.70 -2.02
C MET A 253 -10.52 -7.37 -1.17
N LEU A 254 -10.60 -7.06 0.13
CA LEU A 254 -11.61 -7.59 1.03
C LEU A 254 -13.03 -7.15 0.63
N THR A 255 -13.22 -5.89 0.25
CA THR A 255 -14.50 -5.41 -0.27
C THR A 255 -14.90 -6.16 -1.54
N MET A 256 -13.96 -6.39 -2.47
CA MET A 256 -14.21 -7.16 -3.69
C MET A 256 -14.62 -8.62 -3.38
N ILE A 257 -13.96 -9.27 -2.42
CA ILE A 257 -14.32 -10.62 -1.96
C ILE A 257 -15.70 -10.62 -1.30
N ALA A 258 -16.00 -9.64 -0.45
CA ALA A 258 -17.31 -9.53 0.17
C ALA A 258 -18.43 -9.36 -0.87
N LEU A 259 -18.22 -8.52 -1.87
CA LEU A 259 -19.14 -8.35 -3.00
C LEU A 259 -19.30 -9.64 -3.80
N GLN A 260 -18.20 -10.35 -4.08
CA GLN A 260 -18.25 -11.63 -4.78
C GLN A 260 -19.06 -12.67 -4.00
N ASN A 261 -18.83 -12.78 -2.68
CA ASN A 261 -19.56 -13.68 -1.80
C ASN A 261 -21.06 -13.33 -1.73
N ILE A 262 -21.41 -12.03 -1.70
CA ILE A 262 -22.82 -11.60 -1.74
C ILE A 262 -23.49 -12.00 -3.06
N ILE A 263 -22.79 -11.84 -4.18
CA ILE A 263 -23.30 -12.21 -5.51
C ILE A 263 -23.49 -13.73 -5.61
N GLU A 264 -22.55 -14.52 -5.11
CA GLU A 264 -22.65 -15.98 -5.08
C GLU A 264 -23.82 -16.47 -4.22
N LEU A 265 -24.06 -15.82 -3.07
CA LEU A 265 -25.21 -16.11 -2.20
C LEU A 265 -26.55 -15.66 -2.80
N SER A 266 -26.57 -14.57 -3.58
CA SER A 266 -27.80 -14.05 -4.21
C SER A 266 -28.19 -14.80 -5.47
N GLY A 267 -27.24 -15.53 -6.08
CA GLY A 267 -27.46 -16.38 -7.25
C GLY A 267 -27.79 -17.84 -6.93
N SER A 268 -27.79 -18.22 -5.64
CA SER A 268 -28.23 -19.51 -5.12
C SER A 268 -29.67 -19.45 -4.61
#